data_AF-A0A4Z9PJV6-F1
#
_entry.id   AF-A0A4Z9PJV6-F1
#
_cell.length_a   1.000
_cell.length_b   1.000
_cell.length_c   1.000
_cell.angle_alpha   90.00
_cell.angle_beta   90.00
_cell.angle_gamma   90.00
#
_symmetry.space_group_name_H-M   'P 1'
#
loop_
_entity.id
_entity.type
_entity.pdbx_description
1 polymer ?
#
loop_
_entity_poly.entity_id
_entity_poly.type
_entity_poly.pdbx_seq_one_letter_code
_entity_poly.pdbx_strand_id
1 'polypeptide(L)'
;MNIKQFNNLKKIASQFGNDYQLSSELYDRHVELIEAVAGCEMEESFERALLRSGVRKEIIDAARESCEFEELMSSFKRELTGVIARLDLADQIDSKRNAA
;
A
#
# COMPACT_ATOMS: atom_id res chain seq x y z
N MET A 1 -4.76 -5.70 16.06
CA MET A 1 -3.40 -5.36 16.52
C MET A 1 -3.45 -4.26 17.58
N ASN A 2 -2.74 -4.41 18.70
CA ASN A 2 -2.64 -3.39 19.75
C ASN A 2 -1.40 -2.49 19.56
N ILE A 3 -1.30 -1.39 20.32
CA ILE A 3 -0.21 -0.42 20.17
C ILE A 3 1.18 -1.00 20.45
N LYS A 4 1.29 -1.97 21.37
CA LYS A 4 2.57 -2.62 21.69
C LYS A 4 3.03 -3.50 20.52
N GLN A 5 2.12 -4.29 19.95
CA GLN A 5 2.37 -5.11 18.76
C GLN A 5 2.82 -4.24 17.60
N PHE A 6 2.09 -3.16 17.32
CA PHE A 6 2.43 -2.25 16.23
C PHE A 6 3.82 -1.59 16.41
N ASN A 7 4.17 -1.18 17.63
CA ASN A 7 5.50 -0.64 17.93
C ASN A 7 6.60 -1.70 17.77
N ASN A 8 6.31 -2.97 18.04
CA ASN A 8 7.24 -4.07 17.77
C ASN A 8 7.48 -4.23 16.26
N LEU A 9 6.42 -4.22 15.45
CA LEU A 9 6.55 -4.28 13.99
C LEU A 9 7.38 -3.12 13.45
N LYS A 10 7.17 -1.90 13.94
CA LYS A 10 8.00 -0.73 13.57
C LYS A 10 9.47 -0.94 13.89
N LYS A 11 9.79 -1.53 15.04
CA LYS A 11 11.17 -1.82 15.44
C LYS A 11 11.82 -2.82 14.48
N ILE A 12 11.11 -3.89 14.10
CA ILE A 12 11.60 -4.86 13.12
C ILE A 12 11.80 -4.21 11.76
N ALA A 13 10.79 -3.46 11.27
CA ALA A 13 10.85 -2.78 9.98
C ALA A 13 12.00 -1.76 9.87
N SER A 14 12.42 -1.16 10.99
CA SER A 14 13.58 -0.25 11.00
C SER A 14 14.92 -0.92 10.62
N GLN A 15 14.98 -2.25 10.67
CA GLN A 15 16.18 -3.02 10.34
C GLN A 15 16.33 -3.25 8.83
N PHE A 16 15.24 -3.13 8.06
CA PHE A 16 15.23 -3.49 6.63
C PHE A 16 16.19 -2.65 5.77
N GLY A 17 16.47 -1.41 6.16
CA GLY A 17 17.43 -0.56 5.44
C GLY A 17 18.90 -0.85 5.74
N ASN A 18 19.19 -1.64 6.78
CA ASN A 18 20.56 -1.92 7.25
C ASN A 18 21.02 -3.35 6.96
N ASP A 19 20.12 -4.20 6.47
CA ASP A 19 20.38 -5.59 6.15
C ASP A 19 19.97 -5.86 4.69
N TYR A 20 20.93 -6.28 3.88
CA TYR A 20 20.72 -6.49 2.45
C TYR A 20 19.67 -7.59 2.18
N GLN A 21 19.68 -8.67 2.94
CA GLN A 21 18.74 -9.77 2.75
C GLN A 21 17.32 -9.30 3.07
N LEU A 22 17.12 -8.63 4.20
CA LEU A 22 15.81 -8.08 4.58
C LEU A 22 15.33 -7.00 3.59
N SER A 23 16.25 -6.21 3.03
CA SER A 23 15.93 -5.26 1.98
C SER A 23 15.45 -5.95 0.70
N SER A 24 16.08 -7.07 0.32
CA SER A 24 15.66 -7.87 -0.84
C SER A 24 14.29 -8.50 -0.61
N GLU A 25 14.08 -9.12 0.56
CA GLU A 25 12.78 -9.71 0.92
C GLU A 25 11.66 -8.67 0.93
N LEU A 26 11.94 -7.45 1.41
CA LEU A 26 11.00 -6.34 1.37
C LEU A 26 10.67 -5.93 -0.07
N TYR A 27 11.67 -5.89 -0.95
CA TYR A 27 11.46 -5.57 -2.36
C TYR A 27 10.56 -6.60 -3.03
N ASP A 28 10.84 -7.89 -2.86
CA ASP A 28 10.04 -8.98 -3.45
C ASP A 28 8.60 -8.90 -2.96
N ARG A 29 8.40 -8.67 -1.65
CA ARG A 29 7.07 -8.52 -1.07
C ARG A 29 6.34 -7.28 -1.61
N HIS A 30 7.06 -6.18 -1.83
CA HIS A 30 6.47 -4.97 -2.39
C HIS A 30 6.01 -5.19 -3.84
N VAL A 31 6.83 -5.85 -4.66
CA VAL A 31 6.47 -6.22 -6.04
C VAL A 31 5.21 -7.09 -6.07
N GLU A 32 5.15 -8.12 -5.25
CA GLU A 32 3.97 -9.01 -5.16
C GLU A 32 2.69 -8.22 -4.81
N LEU A 33 2.77 -7.29 -3.86
CA LEU A 33 1.61 -6.47 -3.47
C LEU A 33 1.22 -5.45 -4.54
N ILE A 34 2.18 -4.89 -5.29
CA ILE A 34 1.88 -4.02 -6.43
C ILE A 34 1.12 -4.79 -7.50
N GLU A 35 1.59 -5.99 -7.85
CA GLU A 35 0.94 -6.86 -8.83
C GLU A 35 -0.48 -7.24 -8.39
N ALA A 36 -0.66 -7.56 -7.11
CA ALA A 36 -1.96 -7.91 -6.55
C ALA A 36 -3.01 -6.79 -6.68
N VAL A 37 -2.58 -5.51 -6.66
CA VAL A 37 -3.49 -4.35 -6.76
C VAL A 37 -3.44 -3.66 -8.13
N ALA A 38 -2.70 -4.21 -9.09
CA ALA A 38 -2.48 -3.56 -10.38
C ALA A 38 -3.80 -3.25 -11.10
N GLY A 39 -4.75 -4.18 -11.08
CA GLY A 39 -6.10 -4.03 -11.67
C GLY A 39 -7.14 -3.35 -10.77
N CYS A 40 -6.77 -2.89 -9.57
CA CYS A 40 -7.71 -2.17 -8.70
C CYS A 40 -7.93 -0.74 -9.20
N GLU A 41 -9.19 -0.31 -9.26
CA GLU A 41 -9.56 1.04 -9.68
C GLU A 41 -10.02 1.90 -8.50
N MET A 42 -10.35 3.17 -8.77
CA MET A 42 -11.01 4.02 -7.77
C MET A 42 -12.29 3.35 -7.25
N GLU A 43 -12.35 3.22 -5.93
CA GLU A 43 -13.52 2.75 -5.20
C GLU A 43 -14.77 3.57 -5.55
N GLU A 44 -15.87 2.90 -5.87
CA GLU A 44 -17.13 3.58 -6.18
C GLU A 44 -17.61 4.47 -5.01
N SER A 45 -17.25 4.11 -3.78
CA SER A 45 -17.59 4.88 -2.59
C SER A 45 -16.95 6.28 -2.60
N PHE A 46 -15.73 6.41 -3.14
CA PHE A 46 -15.03 7.68 -3.33
C PHE A 46 -15.72 8.52 -4.39
N GLU A 47 -16.01 7.94 -5.55
CA GLU A 47 -16.76 8.61 -6.62
C GLU A 47 -18.11 9.13 -6.11
N ARG A 48 -18.87 8.30 -5.38
CA ARG A 48 -20.15 8.70 -4.79
C ARG A 48 -20.01 9.87 -3.82
N ALA A 49 -18.90 10.00 -3.09
CA ALA A 49 -18.67 11.13 -2.20
C ALA A 49 -18.42 12.44 -2.99
N LEU A 50 -17.70 12.37 -4.11
CA LEU A 50 -17.47 13.52 -5.00
C LEU A 50 -18.78 14.00 -5.63
N LEU A 51 -19.60 13.07 -6.14
CA LEU A 51 -20.92 13.38 -6.69
C LEU A 51 -21.83 14.06 -5.66
N ARG A 52 -21.88 13.54 -4.42
CA ARG A 52 -22.65 14.16 -3.32
C ARG A 52 -22.13 15.55 -2.92
N SER A 53 -20.89 15.86 -3.26
CA SER A 53 -20.27 17.16 -3.01
C SER A 53 -20.50 18.15 -4.15
N GLY A 54 -21.26 17.76 -5.18
CA GLY A 54 -21.62 18.63 -6.31
C GLY A 54 -20.67 18.55 -7.51
N VAL A 55 -19.69 17.64 -7.51
CA VAL A 55 -18.86 17.40 -8.70
C VAL A 55 -19.72 16.72 -9.76
N ARG A 56 -19.72 17.25 -10.99
CA ARG A 56 -20.46 16.66 -12.11
C ARG A 56 -19.78 15.38 -12.59
N LYS A 57 -20.58 14.40 -12.99
CA LYS A 57 -20.10 13.08 -13.46
C LYS A 57 -19.15 13.22 -14.64
N GLU A 58 -19.44 14.09 -15.60
CA GLU A 58 -18.54 14.29 -16.76
C GLU A 58 -17.15 14.80 -16.39
N ILE A 59 -17.00 15.52 -15.27
CA ILE A 59 -15.71 16.01 -14.80
C ILE A 59 -14.91 14.87 -14.17
N ILE A 60 -15.57 13.98 -13.42
CA ILE A 60 -14.94 12.79 -12.84
C ILE A 60 -14.47 11.86 -13.96
N ASP A 61 -15.30 11.65 -14.98
CA ASP A 61 -14.96 10.79 -16.12
C ASP A 61 -13.79 11.36 -16.92
N ALA A 62 -13.82 12.66 -17.24
CA ALA A 62 -12.70 13.32 -17.91
C ALA A 62 -11.41 13.25 -17.10
N ALA A 63 -11.48 13.34 -15.77
CA ALA A 63 -10.32 13.16 -14.92
C ALA A 63 -9.79 11.72 -14.99
N ARG A 64 -10.66 10.70 -14.93
CA ARG A 64 -10.27 9.28 -14.99
C ARG A 64 -9.62 8.88 -16.32
N GLU A 65 -9.99 9.53 -17.40
CA GLU A 65 -9.40 9.33 -18.73
C GLU A 65 -8.08 10.08 -18.93
N SER A 66 -7.66 10.91 -17.96
CA SER A 66 -6.43 11.70 -18.06
C SER A 66 -5.19 10.90 -17.64
N CYS A 67 -4.05 11.16 -18.28
CA CYS A 67 -2.76 10.60 -17.88
C CYS A 67 -2.39 10.96 -16.43
N GLU A 68 -2.74 12.17 -15.98
CA GLU A 68 -2.47 12.64 -14.62
C GLU A 68 -3.15 11.72 -13.58
N PHE A 69 -4.37 11.27 -13.84
CA PHE A 69 -5.07 10.34 -12.96
C PHE A 69 -4.44 8.95 -12.96
N GLU A 70 -4.05 8.44 -14.13
CA GLU A 70 -3.36 7.15 -14.24
C GLU A 70 -2.03 7.14 -13.45
N GLU A 71 -1.23 8.21 -13.59
CA GLU A 71 0.02 8.39 -12.85
C GLU A 71 -0.20 8.51 -11.34
N LEU A 72 -1.25 9.24 -10.93
CA LEU A 72 -1.64 9.38 -9.54
C LEU A 72 -2.06 8.03 -8.94
N MET A 73 -2.91 7.27 -9.63
CA MET A 73 -3.36 5.96 -9.16
C MET A 73 -2.19 4.97 -9.10
N SER A 74 -1.29 5.00 -10.07
CA SER A 74 -0.07 4.19 -10.05
C SER A 74 0.82 4.52 -8.86
N SER A 75 1.00 5.81 -8.57
CA SER A 75 1.79 6.27 -7.42
C SER A 75 1.13 5.91 -6.10
N PHE A 76 -0.18 6.10 -5.97
CA PHE A 76 -0.97 5.71 -4.80
C PHE A 76 -0.83 4.21 -4.51
N LYS A 77 -1.04 3.36 -5.52
CA LYS A 77 -0.88 1.90 -5.41
C LYS A 77 0.52 1.54 -4.91
N ARG A 78 1.57 2.12 -5.52
CA ARG A 78 2.96 1.85 -5.16
C ARG A 78 3.29 2.27 -3.72
N GLU A 79 2.88 3.47 -3.32
CA GLU A 79 3.20 4.00 -1.99
C GLU A 79 2.43 3.26 -0.89
N LEU A 80 1.14 3.03 -1.10
CA LEU A 80 0.30 2.29 -0.15
C LEU A 80 0.84 0.88 0.07
N THR A 81 1.09 0.14 -1.00
CA THR A 81 1.64 -1.22 -0.93
C THR A 81 3.02 -1.23 -0.30
N GLY A 82 3.85 -0.19 -0.48
CA GLY A 82 5.15 -0.08 0.17
C GLY A 82 5.06 0.08 1.69
N VAL A 83 4.07 0.84 2.19
CA VAL A 83 3.79 0.93 3.63
C VAL A 83 3.32 -0.42 4.18
N ILE A 84 2.41 -1.08 3.47
CA ILE A 84 1.86 -2.37 3.87
C ILE A 84 2.94 -3.45 3.86
N ALA A 85 3.74 -3.57 2.80
CA ALA A 85 4.81 -4.54 2.66
C ALA A 85 5.79 -4.50 3.84
N ARG A 86 6.16 -3.29 4.29
CA ARG A 86 7.03 -3.12 5.47
C ARG A 86 6.43 -3.68 6.74
N LEU A 87 5.14 -3.43 6.98
CA LEU A 87 4.49 -3.90 8.20
C LEU A 87 4.19 -5.40 8.13
N ASP A 88 3.76 -5.88 6.96
CA ASP A 88 3.45 -7.29 6.70
C ASP A 88 4.68 -8.18 6.83
N LEU A 89 5.80 -7.81 6.20
CA LEU A 89 7.05 -8.57 6.34
C LEU A 89 7.56 -8.56 7.78
N ALA A 90 7.44 -7.43 8.48
CA ALA A 90 7.80 -7.35 9.89
C ALA A 90 6.94 -8.30 10.76
N ASP A 91 5.65 -8.40 10.47
CA ASP A 91 4.72 -9.30 11.15
C ASP A 91 5.01 -10.77 10.86
N GLN A 92 5.36 -11.10 9.61
CA GLN A 92 5.80 -12.45 9.22
C GLN A 92 7.07 -12.87 9.97
N ILE A 93 8.05 -11.98 10.13
CA ILE A 93 9.28 -12.24 10.88
C ILE A 93 8.98 -12.42 12.38
N ASP A 94 8.16 -11.54 12.96
CA ASP A 94 7.78 -11.64 14.38
C ASP A 94 7.04 -12.94 14.68
N SER A 95 6.11 -13.32 13.81
CA SER A 95 5.34 -14.57 13.92
C SER A 95 6.25 -15.80 13.84
N LYS A 96 7.22 -15.81 12.92
CA LYS A 96 8.22 -16.90 12.83
C LYS A 96 9.09 -17.00 14.09
N ARG A 97 9.47 -15.88 14.70
CA ARG A 97 10.25 -15.85 15.95
C ARG A 97 9.47 -16.40 17.15
N ASN A 98 8.18 -16.11 17.23
CA ASN A 98 7.32 -16.60 18.32
C ASN A 98 6.95 -18.09 18.18
N ALA A 99 7.15 -18.68 17.00
CA ALA A 99 6.85 -20.09 16.71
C ALA A 99 8.06 -21.03 16.87
N ALA A 100 9.26 -20.49 17.11
CA ALA A 100 10.52 -21.22 17.32
C ALA A 100 10.86 -21.31 18.81
#